data_AF-A0A455U8S4-F1
#
_entry.id   AF-A0A455U8S4-F1
#
_cell.length_a   1.000
_cell.length_b   1.000
_cell.length_c   1.000
_cell.angle_alpha   90.00
_cell.angle_beta   90.00
_cell.angle_gamma   90.00
#
_symmetry.space_group_name_H-M   'P 1'
#
loop_
_entity.id
_entity.type
_entity.pdbx_description
1 polymer ?
#
loop_
_entity_poly.entity_id
_entity_poly.type
_entity_poly.pdbx_seq_one_letter_code
_entity_poly.pdbx_strand_id
1 'polypeptide(L)' 'MLNIHPSLLPEYQGLNTHARALAAGVTSHGCSVHFVTEELDGGPVVLQAELQVSPDDTVETLQKKFALANT' A
#
# COMPACT_ATOMS: atom_id res chain seq x y z
N MET A 1 10.99 -15.08 -5.70
CA MET A 1 9.68 -14.59 -6.15
C MET A 1 9.49 -13.19 -5.60
N LEU A 2 8.93 -12.26 -6.40
CA LEU A 2 8.60 -10.89 -5.95
C LEU A 2 7.07 -10.73 -5.90
N ASN A 3 6.58 -9.95 -4.94
CA ASN A 3 5.17 -9.59 -4.80
C ASN A 3 5.02 -8.07 -4.69
N ILE A 4 3.89 -7.54 -5.16
CA ILE A 4 3.49 -6.15 -4.96
C ILE A 4 2.37 -6.14 -3.93
N HIS A 5 2.60 -5.45 -2.82
CA HIS A 5 1.63 -5.30 -1.74
C HIS A 5 1.14 -3.85 -1.64
N PRO A 6 -0.17 -3.58 -1.57
CA PRO A 6 -0.73 -2.22 -1.56
C PRO A 6 -0.64 -1.55 -0.18
N SER A 7 0.57 -1.52 0.40
CA SER A 7 0.92 -0.68 1.54
C SER A 7 2.42 -0.34 1.55
N LEU A 8 2.81 0.62 2.38
CA LEU A 8 4.20 0.88 2.73
C LEU A 8 4.62 -0.11 3.83
N LEU A 9 4.99 -1.33 3.46
CA LEU A 9 5.42 -2.36 4.41
C LEU A 9 6.52 -1.81 5.35
N PRO A 10 6.46 -2.12 6.66
CA PRO A 10 5.61 -3.15 7.29
C PRO A 10 4.17 -2.71 7.63
N GLU A 11 3.74 -1.50 7.29
CA GLU A 11 2.40 -1.03 7.61
C GLU A 11 1.32 -1.81 6.86
N TYR A 12 0.17 -2.07 7.50
CA TYR A 12 -1.00 -2.70 6.87
C TYR A 12 -0.72 -4.00 6.09
N GLN A 13 0.01 -4.95 6.66
CA GLN A 13 0.08 -6.33 6.10
C GLN A 13 -1.31 -6.95 5.96
N GLY A 14 -1.46 -7.86 4.99
CA GLY A 14 -2.72 -8.54 4.70
C GLY A 14 -3.74 -7.67 3.94
N LEU A 15 -5.03 -7.96 4.14
CA LEU A 15 -6.08 -7.42 3.29
C LEU A 15 -6.58 -6.03 3.73
N ASN A 16 -7.37 -5.40 2.83
CA ASN A 16 -8.11 -4.15 3.06
C ASN A 16 -7.23 -2.96 3.47
N THR A 17 -6.02 -2.87 2.93
CA THR A 17 -5.00 -1.88 3.29
C THR A 17 -5.50 -0.44 3.12
N HIS A 18 -6.18 -0.13 2.01
CA HIS A 18 -6.73 1.19 1.75
C HIS A 18 -7.79 1.61 2.77
N ALA A 19 -8.76 0.73 3.08
CA ALA A 19 -9.80 1.03 4.06
C ALA A 19 -9.21 1.26 5.45
N ARG A 20 -8.18 0.48 5.82
CA ARG A 20 -7.47 0.63 7.09
C ARG A 20 -6.66 1.93 7.15
N ALA A 21 -5.98 2.30 6.06
CA ALA A 21 -5.26 3.57 5.97
C ALA A 21 -6.21 4.77 6.13
N LEU A 22 -7.34 4.76 5.41
CA LEU A 22 -8.36 5.81 5.54
C LEU A 22 -8.95 5.88 6.94
N ALA A 23 -9.27 4.73 7.55
CA ALA A 23 -9.79 4.67 8.91
C ALA A 23 -8.78 5.18 9.96
N ALA A 24 -7.48 5.02 9.71
CA ALA A 24 -6.42 5.54 10.54
C ALA A 24 -6.17 7.05 10.34
N GLY A 25 -6.78 7.68 9.33
CA GLY A 25 -6.61 9.10 9.03
C GLY A 25 -5.18 9.48 8.66
N VAL A 26 -4.41 8.54 8.09
CA VAL A 26 -3.03 8.83 7.65
C VAL A 26 -3.03 9.78 6.46
N THR A 27 -2.01 10.62 6.37
CA THR A 27 -1.81 11.53 5.22
C THR A 27 -0.97 10.89 4.11
N SER A 28 -0.42 9.70 4.36
CA SER A 28 0.47 8.99 3.45
C SER A 28 0.14 7.50 3.40
N HIS A 29 0.15 6.94 2.19
CA HIS A 29 -0.02 5.52 1.91
C HIS A 29 0.81 5.15 0.69
N GLY A 30 0.81 3.89 0.26
CA GLY A 30 1.69 3.50 -0.85
C GLY A 30 1.67 2.01 -1.13
N CYS A 31 2.62 1.55 -1.93
CA CYS A 31 2.81 0.15 -2.25
C CYS A 31 4.27 -0.24 -2.13
N SER A 32 4.50 -1.53 -1.88
CA SER A 32 5.84 -2.10 -1.73
C SER A 32 6.02 -3.27 -2.69
N VAL A 33 7.16 -3.32 -3.35
CA VAL A 33 7.67 -4.53 -4.00
C VAL A 33 8.57 -5.21 -2.98
N HIS A 34 8.33 -6.48 -2.68
CA HIS A 34 9.11 -7.22 -1.69
C HIS A 34 9.36 -8.67 -2.13
N PHE A 35 10.35 -9.31 -1.54
CA PHE A 35 10.55 -10.74 -1.71
C PHE A 35 9.45 -11.53 -0.99
N VAL A 36 8.99 -12.61 -1.61
CA VAL A 36 8.06 -13.53 -0.96
C VAL A 36 8.84 -14.47 -0.03
N THR A 37 8.35 -14.58 1.20
CA THR A 37 8.84 -15.48 2.26
C THR A 37 7.69 -16.30 2.83
N GLU A 38 7.97 -17.19 3.77
CA GLU A 38 6.91 -17.92 4.50
C GLU A 38 6.08 -17.00 5.40
N GLU A 39 6.67 -15.90 5.86
CA GLU A 39 5.96 -14.84 6.58
C GLU A 39 5.10 -14.01 5.61
N LEU A 40 3.83 -13.83 5.96
CA LEU A 40 2.88 -13.01 5.22
C LEU A 40 3.39 -11.57 5.12
N ASP A 41 3.62 -11.11 3.89
CA ASP A 41 4.10 -9.74 3.60
C ASP A 41 5.34 -9.33 4.44
N GLY A 42 6.15 -10.31 4.86
CA GLY A 42 7.29 -10.11 5.78
C GLY A 42 8.66 -10.11 5.11
N GLY A 43 8.73 -10.48 3.83
CA GLY A 43 10.01 -10.56 3.15
C GLY A 43 10.64 -9.19 2.86
N PRO A 44 11.96 -9.13 2.64
CA PRO A 44 12.66 -7.86 2.47
C PRO A 44 12.09 -6.99 1.35
N VAL A 45 11.91 -5.70 1.65
CA VAL A 45 11.41 -4.69 0.69
C VAL A 45 12.50 -4.31 -0.30
N VAL A 46 12.14 -4.28 -1.58
CA VAL A 46 13.02 -3.94 -2.72
C VAL A 46 12.79 -2.50 -3.18
N LEU A 47 11.53 -2.08 -3.23
CA LEU A 47 11.11 -0.76 -3.69
C LEU A 47 9.82 -0.37 -2.99
N GLN A 48 9.64 0.93 -2.73
CA GLN A 48 8.37 1.49 -2.29
C GLN A 48 8.02 2.71 -3.13
N ALA A 49 6.71 2.90 -3.32
CA ALA A 49 6.15 4.11 -3.89
C ALA A 49 5.12 4.67 -2.92
N GLU A 50 5.31 5.93 -2.52
CA GLU A 50 4.43 6.66 -1.62
C GLU A 50 3.49 7.57 -2.41
N LEU A 51 2.26 7.72 -1.90
CA LEU A 51 1.27 8.67 -2.38
C LEU A 51 0.60 9.40 -1.21
N GLN A 52 0.11 10.59 -1.49
CA GLN A 52 -0.60 11.40 -0.51
C GLN A 52 -2.08 10.98 -0.43
N VAL A 53 -2.56 10.86 0.81
CA VAL A 53 -3.95 10.59 1.15
C VAL A 53 -4.63 11.91 1.51
N SER A 54 -5.70 12.23 0.79
CA SER A 54 -6.55 13.39 1.06
C SER A 54 -7.59 13.03 2.13
N PRO A 55 -8.01 13.98 2.99
CA PRO A 55 -9.12 13.76 3.93
C PRO A 55 -10.42 13.30 3.27
N ASP A 56 -10.63 13.66 2.00
CA ASP A 56 -11.84 13.31 1.24
C ASP A 56 -11.67 12.03 0.38
N ASP A 57 -10.53 11.34 0.48
CA ASP A 57 -10.33 10.09 -0.27
C ASP A 57 -11.30 9.01 0.23
N THR A 58 -11.98 8.35 -0.72
CA THR A 58 -12.63 7.05 -0.51
C THR A 58 -11.69 5.91 -0.93
N VAL A 59 -12.04 4.67 -0.58
CA VAL A 59 -11.29 3.48 -1.01
C VAL A 59 -11.12 3.46 -2.53
N GLU A 60 -12.19 3.78 -3.28
CA GLU A 60 -12.17 3.80 -4.74
C GLU A 60 -11.25 4.89 -5.30
N THR A 61 -11.25 6.08 -4.70
CA THR A 61 -10.35 7.17 -5.13
C THR A 61 -8.89 6.85 -4.82
N LEU A 62 -8.63 6.24 -3.67
CA LEU A 62 -7.29 5.84 -3.26
C LEU A 62 -6.74 4.73 -4.16
N GLN A 63 -7.57 3.74 -4.50
CA GLN A 63 -7.23 2.70 -5.49
C GLN A 63 -6.90 3.30 -6.87
N LYS A 64 -7.64 4.31 -7.33
CA LYS A 64 -7.35 4.98 -8.61
C LYS A 64 -6.00 5.68 -8.61
N LYS A 65 -5.55 6.24 -7.48
CA LYS A 65 -4.20 6.84 -7.38
C LYS A 65 -3.10 5.81 -7.64
N PHE A 66 -3.28 4.57 -7.18
CA PHE A 66 -2.35 3.47 -7.49
C PHE A 66 -2.36 3.09 -8.98
N ALA A 67 -3.52 3.11 -9.64
CA ALA A 67 -3.61 2.79 -11.06
C ALA A 67 -2.93 3.84 -11.96
N LEU A 68 -2.99 5.12 -11.58
CA LEU A 68 -2.44 6.25 -12.34
C LEU A 68 -0.92 6.47 -12.11
N ALA A 69 -0.36 5.94 -11.03
CA ALA A 69 1.08 6.04 -10.76
C ALA A 69 1.95 5.17 -11.71
N ASN A 70 1.34 4.36 -12.58
CA ASN A 70 1.99 3.45 -13.53
C ASN A 70 1.85 3.87 -15.01
N THR A 71 1.43 5.11 -15.28
CA THR A 71 1.39 5.74 -16.62
C THR A 71 2.31 6.94 -16.69
#